data_AF-A0A484M4R5-F1
#
_entry.id   AF-A0A484M4R5-F1
#
_cell.length_a   1.000
_cell.length_b   1.000
_cell.length_c   1.000
_cell.angle_alpha   90.00
_cell.angle_beta   90.00
_cell.angle_gamma   90.00
#
_symmetry.space_group_name_H-M   'P 1'
#
loop_
_entity.id
_entity.type
_entity.pdbx_description
1 polymer ?
#
loop_
_entity_poly.entity_id
_entity_poly.type
_entity_poly.pdbx_seq_one_letter_code
_entity_poly.pdbx_strand_id
1 'polypeptide(L)'
;MNTANGYTVKDGYNWLKGVREKVDWAKVVWSRWSLPKHQFIAWLIWKGRIQTKDRLSNFLSIDTTCVLCEKEVESADHIFCSCTYAKAIHGNMASTLKVDVHADSIKDLGKKMELGRGRKQKWRMAAYITACCYFIWKARNEKIYNGKRIKEEFTFRCISEIVGMSLGGRGYGKGT
;
A
#
# COMPACT_ATOMS: atom_id res chain seq x y z
N MET A 1 -44.86 -20.44 -14.89
CA MET A 1 -43.51 -19.86 -14.66
C MET A 1 -42.56 -20.53 -15.64
N ASN A 2 -41.66 -19.79 -16.30
CA ASN A 2 -40.91 -20.31 -17.45
C ASN A 2 -39.50 -20.80 -17.04
N THR A 3 -39.35 -22.10 -16.79
CA THR A 3 -38.12 -22.74 -16.27
C THR A 3 -37.08 -23.03 -17.36
N ALA A 4 -37.03 -22.23 -18.43
CA ALA A 4 -36.18 -22.46 -19.60
C ALA A 4 -34.70 -22.11 -19.40
N ASN A 5 -34.37 -21.21 -18.46
CA ASN A 5 -32.98 -20.93 -18.07
C ASN A 5 -32.59 -21.82 -16.89
N GLY A 6 -31.85 -22.90 -17.17
CA GLY A 6 -31.31 -23.79 -16.14
C GLY A 6 -30.35 -23.06 -15.19
N TYR A 7 -30.43 -23.39 -13.91
CA TYR A 7 -29.53 -22.87 -12.87
C TYR A 7 -28.06 -23.14 -13.21
N THR A 8 -27.21 -22.11 -13.15
CA THR A 8 -25.75 -22.28 -13.32
C THR A 8 -25.00 -22.06 -12.01
N VAL A 9 -23.84 -22.70 -11.87
CA VAL A 9 -22.92 -22.52 -10.73
C VAL A 9 -22.51 -21.06 -10.57
N LYS A 10 -22.46 -20.28 -11.66
CA LYS A 10 -22.18 -18.83 -11.66
C LYS A 10 -23.29 -18.06 -10.95
N ASP A 11 -24.55 -18.45 -11.11
CA ASP A 11 -25.68 -17.74 -10.51
C ASP A 11 -25.80 -18.06 -9.02
N GLY A 12 -25.64 -19.34 -8.65
CA GLY A 12 -25.50 -19.74 -7.24
C GLY A 12 -24.31 -19.08 -6.54
N TYR A 13 -23.16 -18.98 -7.20
CA TYR A 13 -22.00 -18.24 -6.69
C TYR A 13 -22.28 -16.75 -6.51
N ASN A 14 -22.95 -16.10 -7.47
CA ASN A 14 -23.32 -14.69 -7.35
C ASN A 14 -24.33 -14.45 -6.21
N TRP A 15 -25.28 -15.37 -6.01
CA TRP A 15 -26.22 -15.35 -4.89
C TRP A 15 -25.50 -15.50 -3.54
N LEU A 16 -24.71 -16.57 -3.35
CA LEU A 16 -23.90 -16.80 -2.14
C LEU A 16 -22.91 -15.67 -1.82
N LYS A 17 -22.37 -15.03 -2.86
CA LYS A 17 -21.45 -13.89 -2.73
C LYS A 17 -22.16 -12.64 -2.22
N GLY A 18 -23.42 -12.45 -2.57
CA GLY A 18 -24.21 -11.25 -2.32
C GLY A 18 -23.72 -10.02 -3.11
N VAL A 19 -24.46 -8.92 -3.00
CA VAL A 19 -24.02 -7.62 -3.50
C VAL A 19 -22.83 -7.16 -2.66
N ARG A 20 -21.67 -6.97 -3.30
CA ARG A 20 -20.46 -6.42 -2.66
C ARG A 20 -19.97 -5.21 -3.43
N GLU A 21 -19.77 -4.11 -2.72
CA GLU A 21 -19.21 -2.90 -3.29
C GLU A 21 -17.80 -3.13 -3.86
N LYS A 22 -17.50 -2.44 -4.97
CA LYS A 22 -16.15 -2.46 -5.57
C LYS A 22 -15.26 -1.48 -4.80
N VAL A 23 -14.45 -2.01 -3.90
CA VAL A 23 -13.49 -1.21 -3.13
C VAL A 23 -12.36 -0.65 -4.00
N ASP A 24 -12.19 0.68 -4.03
CA ASP A 24 -11.25 1.38 -4.91
C ASP A 24 -9.80 0.89 -4.76
N TRP A 25 -9.39 0.59 -3.52
CA TRP A 25 -8.03 0.15 -3.19
C TRP A 25 -7.63 -1.17 -3.85
N ALA A 26 -8.59 -1.99 -4.33
CA ALA A 26 -8.28 -3.26 -4.98
C ALA A 26 -7.36 -3.08 -6.20
N LYS A 27 -7.51 -1.98 -6.95
CA LYS A 27 -6.63 -1.65 -8.09
C LYS A 27 -5.20 -1.27 -7.66
N VAL A 28 -5.05 -0.65 -6.48
CA VAL A 28 -3.77 -0.23 -5.90
C VAL A 28 -3.02 -1.46 -5.39
N VAL A 29 -3.69 -2.25 -4.56
CA VAL A 29 -3.13 -3.42 -3.88
C VAL A 29 -2.81 -4.53 -4.88
N TRP A 30 -3.73 -4.90 -5.77
CA TRP A 30 -3.56 -6.04 -6.68
C TRP A 30 -2.99 -5.65 -8.06
N SER A 31 -2.18 -4.59 -8.10
CA SER A 31 -1.45 -4.25 -9.33
C SER A 31 -0.42 -5.31 -9.65
N ARG A 32 -0.46 -5.83 -10.88
CA ARG A 32 0.50 -6.82 -11.42
C ARG A 32 1.90 -6.27 -11.75
N TRP A 33 2.29 -5.16 -11.11
CA TRP A 33 3.69 -4.70 -10.98
C TRP A 33 4.14 -4.57 -9.51
N SER A 34 3.22 -4.67 -8.55
CA SER A 34 3.52 -4.76 -7.13
C SER A 34 4.01 -6.17 -6.77
N LEU A 35 5.06 -6.30 -5.96
CA LEU A 35 5.51 -7.61 -5.47
C LEU A 35 4.50 -8.18 -4.46
N PRO A 36 4.21 -9.50 -4.42
CA PRO A 36 3.21 -10.08 -3.52
C PRO A 36 3.37 -9.69 -2.04
N LYS A 37 4.61 -9.66 -1.53
CA LYS A 37 4.91 -9.21 -0.16
C LYS A 37 4.56 -7.72 0.11
N HIS A 38 4.56 -6.88 -0.92
CA HIS A 38 4.12 -5.48 -0.84
C HIS A 38 2.58 -5.40 -0.91
N GLN A 39 1.96 -6.20 -1.79
CA GLN A 39 0.50 -6.31 -1.89
C GLN A 39 -0.11 -6.74 -0.54
N PHE A 40 0.48 -7.73 0.13
CA PHE A 40 0.00 -8.22 1.42
C PHE A 40 0.03 -7.16 2.54
N ILE A 41 1.15 -6.43 2.69
CA ILE A 41 1.22 -5.34 3.69
C ILE A 41 0.26 -4.20 3.34
N ALA A 42 0.19 -3.79 2.08
CA ALA A 42 -0.79 -2.79 1.62
C ALA A 42 -2.23 -3.23 1.91
N TRP A 43 -2.59 -4.49 1.62
CA TRP A 43 -3.91 -5.04 1.93
C TRP A 43 -4.26 -4.93 3.42
N LEU A 44 -3.33 -5.26 4.32
CA LEU A 44 -3.55 -5.14 5.77
C LEU A 44 -3.76 -3.69 6.21
N ILE A 45 -3.06 -2.72 5.60
CA ILE A 45 -3.24 -1.29 5.84
C ILE A 45 -4.65 -0.86 5.40
N TRP A 46 -5.02 -1.11 4.13
CA TRP A 46 -6.36 -0.76 3.60
C TRP A 46 -7.52 -1.52 4.25
N LYS A 47 -7.25 -2.63 4.94
CA LYS A 47 -8.24 -3.35 5.76
C LYS A 47 -8.34 -2.87 7.20
N GLY A 48 -7.51 -1.94 7.67
CA GLY A 48 -7.46 -1.54 9.07
C GLY A 48 -7.02 -2.70 9.97
N ARG A 49 -5.99 -3.46 9.55
CA ARG A 49 -5.51 -4.68 10.21
C ARG A 49 -4.02 -4.69 10.54
N ILE A 50 -3.34 -3.56 10.39
CA ILE A 50 -1.95 -3.38 10.79
C ILE A 50 -1.82 -2.92 12.26
N GLN A 51 -0.71 -3.23 12.93
CA GLN A 51 -0.51 -3.07 14.39
C GLN A 51 0.19 -1.76 14.74
N THR A 52 -0.46 -0.63 14.45
CA THR A 52 -0.03 0.71 14.88
C THR A 52 -0.28 0.93 16.39
N LYS A 53 0.52 1.79 17.03
CA LYS A 53 0.45 1.98 18.50
C LYS A 53 -0.90 2.55 18.95
N ASP A 54 -1.50 3.46 18.19
CA ASP A 54 -2.86 4.00 18.42
C ASP A 54 -3.95 2.92 18.55
N ARG A 55 -3.75 1.74 17.94
CA ARG A 55 -4.64 0.59 18.02
C ARG A 55 -4.29 -0.33 19.18
N LEU A 56 -3.00 -0.49 19.47
CA LEU A 56 -2.52 -1.28 20.60
C LEU A 56 -2.82 -0.60 21.95
N SER A 57 -2.86 0.73 22.01
CA SER A 57 -3.18 1.50 23.23
C SER A 57 -4.61 1.30 23.76
N ASN A 58 -5.51 0.69 22.98
CA ASN A 58 -6.84 0.30 23.45
C ASN A 58 -6.82 -0.97 24.32
N PHE A 59 -5.67 -1.67 24.39
CA PHE A 59 -5.49 -2.94 25.10
C PHE A 59 -4.26 -2.96 26.02
N LEU A 60 -3.33 -2.02 25.84
CA LEU A 60 -2.05 -1.97 26.55
C LEU A 60 -1.67 -0.52 26.89
N SER A 61 -1.21 -0.26 28.12
CA SER A 61 -0.65 1.05 28.50
C SER A 61 0.74 1.24 27.88
N ILE A 62 0.80 1.83 26.69
CA ILE A 62 2.04 2.06 25.93
C ILE A 62 2.18 3.53 25.50
N ASP A 63 3.44 3.97 25.31
CA ASP A 63 3.74 5.18 24.55
C ASP A 63 3.23 5.04 23.11
N THR A 64 2.38 5.96 22.67
CA THR A 64 1.81 6.00 21.32
C THR A 64 2.65 6.77 20.31
N THR A 65 3.78 7.38 20.70
CA THR A 65 4.63 8.19 19.81
C THR A 65 5.23 7.38 18.66
N CYS A 66 5.18 7.93 17.45
CA CYS A 66 5.69 7.32 16.22
C CYS A 66 7.21 7.21 16.24
N VAL A 67 7.72 5.98 16.21
CA VAL A 67 9.15 5.64 16.33
C VAL A 67 10.02 6.09 15.15
N LEU A 68 9.42 6.60 14.06
CA LEU A 68 10.14 7.08 12.88
C LEU A 68 10.48 8.58 12.96
N CYS A 69 9.55 9.38 13.50
CA CYS A 69 9.67 10.84 13.61
C CYS A 69 9.91 11.33 15.04
N GLU A 70 9.53 10.52 16.04
CA GLU A 70 9.67 10.78 17.48
C GLU A 70 8.98 12.09 17.93
N LYS A 71 7.82 12.41 17.32
CA LYS A 71 7.08 13.68 17.51
C LYS A 71 5.55 13.58 17.64
N GLU A 72 4.92 12.61 16.97
CA GLU A 72 3.47 12.56 16.74
C GLU A 72 2.90 11.19 17.10
N VAL A 73 1.59 11.09 17.31
CA VAL A 73 0.90 9.81 17.59
C VAL A 73 0.97 8.86 16.38
N GLU A 74 1.34 7.60 16.62
CA GLU A 74 1.50 6.59 15.59
C GLU A 74 0.17 5.98 15.13
N SER A 75 -0.49 6.65 14.18
CA SER A 75 -1.59 6.09 13.39
C SER A 75 -1.13 5.61 12.00
N ALA A 76 -1.96 4.86 11.29
CA ALA A 76 -1.65 4.41 9.93
C ALA A 76 -1.48 5.59 8.94
N ASP A 77 -2.39 6.56 8.98
CA ASP A 77 -2.30 7.78 8.16
C ASP A 77 -1.08 8.62 8.55
N HIS A 78 -0.67 8.62 9.82
CA HIS A 78 0.59 9.22 10.22
C HIS A 78 1.79 8.49 9.60
N ILE A 79 2.01 7.20 9.92
CA ILE A 79 3.19 6.42 9.46
C ILE A 79 3.41 6.57 7.96
N PHE A 80 2.34 6.43 7.16
CA PHE A 80 2.44 6.26 5.72
C PHE A 80 2.18 7.53 4.91
N CYS A 81 1.75 8.64 5.52
CA CYS A 81 1.43 9.88 4.82
C CYS A 81 1.95 11.15 5.54
N SER A 82 1.51 11.42 6.78
CA SER A 82 1.79 12.71 7.43
C SER A 82 3.15 12.80 8.16
N CYS A 83 3.76 11.66 8.49
CA CYS A 83 5.06 11.53 9.16
C CYS A 83 6.20 12.18 8.35
N THR A 84 7.13 12.87 9.04
CA THR A 84 8.30 13.52 8.40
C THR A 84 9.15 12.54 7.59
N TYR A 85 9.38 11.33 8.12
CA TYR A 85 10.06 10.24 7.44
C TYR A 85 9.39 9.85 6.11
N ALA A 86 8.06 9.70 6.12
CA ALA A 86 7.29 9.41 4.92
C ALA A 86 7.34 10.59 3.94
N LYS A 87 7.10 11.82 4.41
CA LYS A 87 7.13 13.06 3.60
C LYS A 87 8.46 13.23 2.84
N ALA A 88 9.60 12.92 3.45
CA ALA A 88 10.89 12.91 2.77
C ALA A 88 10.94 11.91 1.60
N ILE A 89 10.43 10.69 1.81
CA ILE A 89 10.33 9.65 0.77
C ILE A 89 9.34 10.06 -0.34
N HIS A 90 8.18 10.64 0.01
CA HIS A 90 7.20 11.13 -0.97
C HIS A 90 7.78 12.26 -1.83
N GLY A 91 8.42 13.26 -1.23
CA GLY A 91 9.06 14.36 -1.95
C GLY A 91 10.14 13.89 -2.92
N ASN A 92 11.06 13.02 -2.47
CA ASN A 92 12.10 12.45 -3.33
C ASN A 92 11.54 11.59 -4.47
N MET A 93 10.38 10.96 -4.28
CA MET A 93 9.72 10.15 -5.30
C MET A 93 8.87 10.96 -6.30
N ALA A 94 8.41 12.16 -5.94
CA ALA A 94 7.57 13.00 -6.81
C ALA A 94 8.29 13.35 -8.14
N SER A 95 9.58 13.69 -8.07
CA SER A 95 10.45 13.94 -9.23
C SER A 95 10.62 12.68 -10.10
N THR A 96 10.89 11.53 -9.47
CA THR A 96 11.07 10.22 -10.10
C THR A 96 9.80 9.72 -10.83
N LEU A 97 8.62 10.10 -10.32
CA LEU A 97 7.31 9.76 -10.88
C LEU A 97 6.77 10.81 -11.86
N LYS A 98 7.29 12.06 -11.81
CA LYS A 98 6.79 13.26 -12.50
C LYS A 98 5.33 13.60 -12.16
N VAL A 99 4.95 13.36 -10.91
CA VAL A 99 3.59 13.46 -10.36
C VAL A 99 3.70 13.82 -8.88
N ASP A 100 2.90 14.75 -8.37
CA ASP A 100 2.80 14.95 -6.93
C ASP A 100 2.12 13.75 -6.25
N VAL A 101 2.76 13.27 -5.19
CA VAL A 101 2.40 12.08 -4.42
C VAL A 101 2.26 12.37 -2.93
N HIS A 102 2.26 13.64 -2.54
CA HIS A 102 1.83 14.04 -1.20
C HIS A 102 0.36 13.62 -0.99
N ALA A 103 0.06 13.14 0.22
CA ALA A 103 -1.25 12.72 0.68
C ALA A 103 -1.33 12.92 2.20
N ASP A 104 -2.55 13.05 2.72
CA ASP A 104 -2.81 13.17 4.16
C ASP A 104 -3.38 11.89 4.79
N SER A 105 -3.81 10.92 3.97
CA SER A 105 -4.34 9.63 4.41
C SER A 105 -4.06 8.52 3.41
N ILE A 106 -4.10 7.27 3.88
CA ILE A 106 -4.07 6.05 3.08
C ILE A 106 -5.14 6.06 1.98
N LYS A 107 -6.34 6.59 2.27
CA LYS A 107 -7.40 6.69 1.25
C LYS A 107 -7.00 7.63 0.12
N ASP A 108 -6.34 8.74 0.42
CA ASP A 108 -5.86 9.69 -0.59
C ASP A 108 -4.58 9.22 -1.31
N LEU A 109 -3.63 8.61 -0.59
CA LEU A 109 -2.44 7.98 -1.17
C LEU A 109 -2.82 6.94 -2.23
N GLY A 110 -3.88 6.17 -1.99
CA GLY A 110 -4.45 5.25 -2.98
C GLY A 110 -4.99 5.96 -4.24
N LYS A 111 -5.62 7.13 -4.10
CA LYS A 111 -6.12 7.94 -5.22
C LYS A 111 -4.98 8.48 -6.11
N LYS A 112 -3.78 8.74 -5.57
CA LYS A 112 -2.62 9.22 -6.35
C LYS A 112 -2.24 8.28 -7.50
N MET A 113 -2.68 7.01 -7.47
CA MET A 113 -2.53 6.09 -8.59
C MET A 113 -3.27 6.54 -9.86
N GLU A 114 -4.45 7.17 -9.72
CA GLU A 114 -5.28 7.58 -10.85
C GLU A 114 -4.70 8.81 -11.59
N LEU A 115 -3.75 9.54 -10.98
CA LEU A 115 -2.91 10.58 -11.61
C LEU A 115 -1.97 10.02 -12.70
N GLY A 116 -1.74 8.70 -12.71
CA GLY A 116 -0.89 8.04 -13.70
C GLY A 116 -1.47 8.13 -15.11
N ARG A 117 -0.81 8.86 -16.01
CA ARG A 117 -1.21 8.96 -17.43
C ARG A 117 -1.09 7.58 -18.13
N GLY A 118 -2.23 6.95 -18.39
CA GLY A 118 -2.33 5.67 -19.10
C GLY A 118 -1.93 4.43 -18.27
N ARG A 119 -2.25 3.25 -18.81
CA ARG A 119 -2.20 1.96 -18.09
C ARG A 119 -0.80 1.61 -17.53
N LYS A 120 0.29 1.96 -18.22
CA LYS A 120 1.67 1.69 -17.76
C LYS A 120 2.04 2.54 -16.55
N GLN A 121 1.71 3.83 -16.54
CA GLN A 121 1.99 4.71 -15.39
C GLN A 121 1.10 4.36 -14.19
N LYS A 122 -0.19 4.01 -14.37
CA LYS A 122 -1.04 3.58 -13.24
C LYS A 122 -0.49 2.33 -12.52
N TRP A 123 0.02 1.34 -13.27
CA TRP A 123 0.77 0.23 -12.66
C TRP A 123 2.04 0.70 -11.91
N ARG A 124 2.79 1.67 -12.44
CA ARG A 124 3.98 2.25 -11.80
C ARG A 124 3.64 2.94 -10.47
N MET A 125 2.56 3.74 -10.45
CA MET A 125 2.08 4.39 -9.23
C MET A 125 1.61 3.37 -8.18
N ALA A 126 0.91 2.30 -8.58
CA ALA A 126 0.52 1.23 -7.65
C ALA A 126 1.71 0.45 -7.09
N ALA A 127 2.72 0.13 -7.93
CA ALA A 127 3.96 -0.49 -7.50
C ALA A 127 4.73 0.40 -6.50
N TYR A 128 4.77 1.71 -6.75
CA TYR A 128 5.28 2.73 -5.84
C TYR A 128 4.53 2.75 -4.49
N ILE A 129 3.21 2.95 -4.50
CA ILE A 129 2.37 3.06 -3.28
C ILE A 129 2.52 1.82 -2.40
N THR A 130 2.44 0.63 -3.00
CA THR A 130 2.60 -0.64 -2.28
C THR A 130 4.04 -0.85 -1.77
N ALA A 131 5.07 -0.35 -2.48
CA ALA A 131 6.45 -0.36 -1.99
C ALA A 131 6.66 0.60 -0.81
N CYS A 132 6.07 1.81 -0.82
CA CYS A 132 6.05 2.70 0.36
C CYS A 132 5.43 1.99 1.57
N CYS A 133 4.24 1.42 1.40
CA CYS A 133 3.55 0.64 2.44
C CYS A 133 4.46 -0.45 3.04
N TYR A 134 5.20 -1.17 2.21
CA TYR A 134 6.10 -2.24 2.67
C TYR A 134 7.36 -1.71 3.36
N PHE A 135 8.12 -0.81 2.73
CA PHE A 135 9.43 -0.42 3.25
C PHE A 135 9.35 0.55 4.43
N ILE A 136 8.34 1.44 4.49
CA ILE A 136 8.10 2.28 5.67
C ILE A 136 7.68 1.41 6.86
N TRP A 137 6.80 0.42 6.65
CA TRP A 137 6.43 -0.54 7.69
C TRP A 137 7.63 -1.38 8.14
N LYS A 138 8.50 -1.79 7.22
CA LYS A 138 9.76 -2.48 7.56
C LYS A 138 10.66 -1.58 8.42
N ALA A 139 10.89 -0.33 8.03
CA ALA A 139 11.72 0.62 8.78
C ALA A 139 11.20 0.85 10.21
N ARG A 140 9.87 0.99 10.37
CA ARG A 140 9.19 1.10 11.66
C ARG A 140 9.44 -0.13 12.54
N ASN A 141 9.34 -1.33 11.98
CA ASN A 141 9.54 -2.57 12.72
C ASN A 141 11.02 -2.87 13.03
N GLU A 142 11.95 -2.52 12.16
CA GLU A 142 13.41 -2.61 12.44
C GLU A 142 13.79 -1.73 13.65
N LYS A 143 13.21 -0.52 13.76
CA LYS A 143 13.40 0.38 14.90
C LYS A 143 12.79 -0.17 16.20
N ILE A 144 11.68 -0.92 16.15
CA ILE A 144 11.01 -1.49 17.34
C ILE A 144 11.67 -2.79 17.80
N TYR A 145 11.85 -3.77 16.92
CA TYR A 145 12.32 -5.11 17.32
C TYR A 145 13.85 -5.21 17.38
N ASN A 146 14.57 -4.40 16.59
CA ASN A 146 16.04 -4.44 16.47
C ASN A 146 16.71 -3.13 16.92
N GLY A 147 15.95 -2.16 17.46
CA GLY A 147 16.44 -0.80 17.80
C GLY A 147 16.91 0.06 16.61
N LYS A 148 16.89 -0.48 15.39
CA LYS A 148 17.67 0.00 14.24
C LYS A 148 16.93 1.04 13.42
N ARG A 149 17.31 2.32 13.53
CA ARG A 149 16.78 3.39 12.66
C ARG A 149 17.31 3.24 11.23
N ILE A 150 16.44 2.82 10.31
CA ILE A 150 16.72 2.79 8.86
C ILE A 150 16.55 4.21 8.30
N LYS A 151 17.59 4.80 7.71
CA LYS A 151 17.48 6.15 7.13
C LYS A 151 16.55 6.19 5.91
N GLU A 152 15.93 7.35 5.73
CA GLU A 152 14.97 7.68 4.68
C GLU A 152 15.56 7.52 3.26
N GLU A 153 16.85 7.81 3.02
CA GLU A 153 17.46 7.67 1.69
C GLU A 153 17.66 6.21 1.28
N PHE A 154 17.87 5.31 2.25
CA PHE A 154 17.93 3.86 1.99
C PHE A 154 16.55 3.33 1.60
N THR A 155 15.51 3.71 2.35
CA THR A 155 14.12 3.36 2.04
C THR A 155 13.69 3.91 0.68
N PHE A 156 14.01 5.16 0.37
CA PHE A 156 13.81 5.79 -0.93
C PHE A 156 14.49 5.01 -2.07
N ARG A 157 15.73 4.56 -1.88
CA ARG A 157 16.48 3.77 -2.88
C ARG A 157 15.80 2.44 -3.18
N CYS A 158 15.42 1.67 -2.16
CA CYS A 158 14.73 0.39 -2.35
C CYS A 158 13.34 0.56 -3.01
N ILE A 159 12.64 1.67 -2.75
CA ILE A 159 11.38 2.00 -3.46
C ILE A 159 11.67 2.36 -4.92
N SER A 160 12.71 3.17 -5.17
CA SER A 160 13.14 3.58 -6.51
C SER A 160 13.55 2.39 -7.39
N GLU A 161 14.27 1.41 -6.82
CA GLU A 161 14.63 0.15 -7.47
C GLU A 161 13.39 -0.60 -7.97
N ILE A 162 12.37 -0.78 -7.12
CA ILE A 162 11.10 -1.46 -7.48
C ILE A 162 10.35 -0.69 -8.59
N VAL A 163 10.32 0.63 -8.49
CA VAL A 163 9.70 1.53 -9.47
C VAL A 163 10.48 1.59 -10.80
N GLY A 164 11.78 1.33 -10.76
CA GLY A 164 12.68 1.21 -11.92
C GLY A 164 12.61 -0.16 -12.59
N MET A 165 12.71 -1.26 -11.84
CA MET A 165 12.52 -2.64 -12.34
C MET A 165 11.18 -2.81 -13.08
N SER A 166 10.16 -2.08 -12.64
CA SER A 166 8.84 -2.05 -13.29
C SER A 166 8.90 -1.56 -14.75
N LEU A 167 9.86 -0.70 -15.11
CA LEU A 167 10.06 -0.24 -16.49
C LEU A 167 10.59 -1.36 -17.41
N GLY A 168 11.44 -2.25 -16.85
CA GLY A 168 12.12 -3.35 -17.55
C GLY A 168 11.26 -4.59 -17.84
N GLY A 169 9.96 -4.55 -17.56
CA GLY A 169 8.99 -5.49 -18.13
C GLY A 169 9.15 -6.96 -17.70
N ARG A 170 8.87 -7.28 -16.43
CA ARG A 170 8.74 -8.68 -16.00
C ARG A 170 7.55 -9.37 -16.67
N GLY A 171 7.80 -10.05 -17.77
CA GLY A 171 6.93 -11.10 -18.30
C GLY A 171 6.99 -12.29 -17.36
N TYR A 172 5.99 -12.46 -16.50
CA TYR A 172 5.80 -13.74 -15.81
C TYR A 172 5.30 -14.74 -16.85
N GLY A 173 6.15 -15.70 -17.21
CA GLY A 173 5.72 -16.87 -17.96
C GLY A 173 4.61 -17.59 -17.22
N LYS A 174 3.58 -18.03 -17.95
CA LYS A 174 2.63 -18.99 -17.40
C LYS A 174 3.37 -20.32 -17.24
N GLY A 175 3.39 -20.86 -16.03
CA GLY A 175 3.61 -22.29 -15.86
C GLY A 175 2.39 -23.02 -16.41
N THR A 176 2.59 -23.77 -17.49
CA THR A 176 1.73 -24.86 -17.96
C THR A 176 2.50 -26.15 -17.74
#